data_AF-A0A382CN59-F1
#
_entry.id   AF-A0A382CN59-F1
#
_cell.length_a   1.000
_cell.length_b   1.000
_cell.length_c   1.000
_cell.angle_alpha   90.00
_cell.angle_beta   90.00
_cell.angle_gamma   90.00
#
_symmetry.space_group_name_H-M   'P 1'
#
loop_
_entity.id
_entity.type
_entity.pdbx_description
1 polymer ?
#
loop_
_entity_poly.entity_id
_entity_poly.type
_entity_poly.pdbx_seq_one_letter_code
_entity_poly.pdbx_strand_id
1 'polypeptide(L)'
;RLWQISPEEFVEQTWERYRLLSTPQPMIDYVARWLLDHLPTDYEPRLVHNDFRNGNFMLSPQGIVAVLDWEIAHIGDPMRDLGWICTNSWRFGADLPVGGFGEYEDLFRGYEEASGELVDRDRIKFWEVFGSFWWSVGCLGMAEHYRNGPDKTVERPGIARRSSECQVDCVNLLIPGTVDLVPATPSFSSIDMPSVDELVTSVRDFLRQDVMAETTGRPNFLARVASNSLDIVLRELSLGPEHQAREHERLVRLLGSEEDVLALRWRLVNALRNKSINLDNVELQQHLRQTVVNQIAIDQPKYTGFKRAFDYAE
;
A
#
# COMPACT_ATOMS: atom_id res chain seq x y z
N ARG A 1 29.90 -11.99 3.94
CA ARG A 1 28.89 -13.03 4.21
C ARG A 1 27.55 -12.31 4.24
N LEU A 2 26.58 -12.71 3.42
CA LEU A 2 25.24 -12.12 3.53
C LEU A 2 24.69 -12.39 4.93
N TRP A 3 23.95 -11.42 5.45
CA TRP A 3 23.28 -11.54 6.72
C TRP A 3 22.06 -12.46 6.56
N GLN A 4 21.67 -13.13 7.64
CA GLN A 4 20.51 -14.02 7.68
C GLN A 4 19.41 -13.36 8.50
N ILE A 5 18.16 -13.52 8.09
CA ILE A 5 17.00 -12.96 8.78
C ILE A 5 15.83 -13.94 8.77
N SER A 6 15.17 -14.05 9.91
CA SER A 6 13.93 -14.80 10.06
C SER A 6 12.70 -13.96 9.65
N PRO A 7 11.58 -14.59 9.25
CA PRO A 7 10.32 -13.88 9.02
C PRO A 7 9.91 -12.99 10.21
N GLU A 8 10.08 -13.49 11.44
CA GLU A 8 9.74 -12.75 12.66
C GLU A 8 10.54 -11.46 12.77
N GLU A 9 11.86 -11.55 12.72
CA GLU A 9 12.75 -10.38 12.76
C GLU A 9 12.43 -9.39 11.63
N PHE A 10 12.02 -9.86 10.45
CA PHE A 10 11.72 -8.98 9.32
C PHE A 10 10.41 -8.22 9.51
N VAL A 11 9.39 -8.89 10.06
CA VAL A 11 8.13 -8.26 10.46
C VAL A 11 8.39 -7.24 11.56
N GLU A 12 9.13 -7.60 12.61
CA GLU A 12 9.45 -6.71 13.72
C GLU A 12 10.24 -5.48 13.28
N GLN A 13 11.30 -5.64 12.49
CA GLN A 13 12.09 -4.50 11.98
C GLN A 13 11.25 -3.54 11.14
N THR A 14 10.35 -4.08 10.31
CA THR A 14 9.45 -3.27 9.47
C THR A 14 8.42 -2.55 10.34
N TRP A 15 7.88 -3.22 11.36
CA TRP A 15 6.92 -2.65 12.29
C TRP A 15 7.53 -1.56 13.17
N GLU A 16 8.76 -1.75 13.66
CA GLU A 16 9.51 -0.74 14.41
C GLU A 16 9.82 0.49 13.53
N ARG A 17 10.22 0.28 12.27
CA ARG A 17 10.41 1.38 11.32
C ARG A 17 9.14 2.21 11.15
N TYR A 18 7.97 1.56 11.07
CA TYR A 18 6.70 2.25 11.02
C TYR A 18 6.41 3.05 12.30
N ARG A 19 6.66 2.46 13.49
CA ARG A 19 6.43 3.14 14.78
C ARG A 19 7.24 4.43 14.90
N LEU A 20 8.47 4.46 14.37
CA LEU A 20 9.31 5.66 14.34
C LEU A 20 8.71 6.81 13.51
N LEU A 21 7.87 6.52 12.51
CA LEU A 21 7.19 7.54 11.71
C LEU A 21 6.09 8.28 12.48
N SER A 22 5.74 7.83 13.69
CA SER A 22 4.84 8.51 14.63
C SER A 22 3.52 8.98 14.00
N THR A 23 2.89 8.09 13.22
CA THR A 23 1.60 8.33 12.56
C THR A 23 0.63 7.17 12.84
N PRO A 24 -0.65 7.41 13.17
CA PRO A 24 -1.56 6.34 13.54
C PRO A 24 -2.24 5.76 12.30
N GLN A 25 -1.77 4.58 11.86
CA GLN A 25 -2.26 3.83 10.71
C GLN A 25 -2.75 2.47 11.21
N PRO A 26 -3.98 2.37 11.75
CA PRO A 26 -4.48 1.15 12.39
C PRO A 26 -4.32 -0.12 11.55
N MET A 27 -4.49 -0.04 10.22
CA MET A 27 -4.34 -1.20 9.34
C MET A 27 -2.89 -1.74 9.33
N ILE A 28 -1.87 -0.88 9.47
CA ILE A 28 -0.47 -1.31 9.53
C ILE A 28 -0.21 -2.11 10.81
N ASP A 29 -0.73 -1.66 11.96
CA ASP A 29 -0.63 -2.41 13.23
C ASP A 29 -1.45 -3.71 13.21
N TYR A 30 -2.61 -3.72 12.55
CA TYR A 30 -3.41 -4.94 12.33
C TYR A 30 -2.62 -5.98 11.52
N VAL A 31 -2.01 -5.57 10.41
CA VAL A 31 -1.24 -6.47 9.52
C VAL A 31 0.03 -6.97 10.20
N ALA A 32 0.75 -6.12 10.92
CA ALA A 32 1.94 -6.54 11.66
C ALA A 32 1.60 -7.66 12.66
N ARG A 33 0.48 -7.53 13.38
CA ARG A 33 0.02 -8.60 14.28
C ARG A 33 -0.39 -9.86 13.52
N TRP A 34 -1.16 -9.73 12.44
CA TRP A 34 -1.53 -10.88 11.63
C TRP A 34 -0.30 -11.63 11.14
N LEU A 35 0.73 -10.93 10.66
CA LEU A 35 1.99 -11.54 10.24
C LEU A 35 2.70 -12.26 11.40
N LEU A 36 2.81 -11.65 12.57
CA LEU A 36 3.42 -12.31 13.74
C LEU A 36 2.63 -13.55 14.22
N ASP A 37 1.31 -13.55 14.05
CA ASP A 37 0.45 -14.70 14.40
C ASP A 37 0.50 -15.83 13.34
N HIS A 38 1.08 -15.59 12.15
CA HIS A 38 1.10 -16.51 11.00
C HIS A 38 2.51 -16.75 10.43
N LEU A 39 3.55 -16.68 11.27
CA LEU A 39 4.94 -16.82 10.86
C LEU A 39 5.22 -18.19 10.21
N PRO A 40 5.93 -18.25 9.06
CA PRO A 40 6.46 -19.49 8.52
C PRO A 40 7.47 -20.14 9.47
N THR A 41 7.27 -21.41 9.85
CA THR A 41 8.16 -22.12 10.78
C THR A 41 9.07 -23.16 10.13
N ASP A 42 8.67 -23.75 8.99
CA ASP A 42 9.38 -24.86 8.36
C ASP A 42 9.91 -24.48 6.97
N TYR A 43 11.12 -23.91 6.94
CA TYR A 43 11.81 -23.58 5.68
C TYR A 43 13.32 -23.73 5.79
N GLU A 44 13.97 -24.14 4.69
CA GLU A 44 15.42 -24.10 4.57
C GLU A 44 15.85 -22.70 4.07
N PRO A 45 16.70 -21.95 4.80
CA PRO A 45 17.11 -20.63 4.35
C PRO A 45 17.91 -20.68 3.04
N ARG A 46 17.52 -19.86 2.07
CA ARG A 46 18.16 -19.73 0.74
C ARG A 46 18.58 -18.27 0.49
N LEU A 47 19.29 -18.03 -0.60
CA LEU A 47 19.53 -16.68 -1.10
C LEU A 47 18.21 -16.07 -1.55
N VAL A 48 17.88 -14.90 -1.00
CA VAL A 48 16.69 -14.11 -1.31
C VAL A 48 17.16 -12.78 -1.92
N HIS A 49 16.63 -12.45 -3.10
CA HIS A 49 16.90 -11.19 -3.77
C HIS A 49 16.22 -10.02 -3.04
N ASN A 50 15.03 -10.26 -2.50
CA ASN A 50 14.18 -9.38 -1.71
C ASN A 50 13.52 -8.22 -2.48
N ASP A 51 14.10 -7.79 -3.61
CA ASP A 51 13.42 -6.96 -4.62
C ASP A 51 13.20 -7.69 -5.96
N PHE A 52 12.81 -8.97 -5.93
CA PHE A 52 12.57 -9.77 -7.14
C PHE A 52 11.26 -9.37 -7.85
N ARG A 53 11.34 -8.43 -8.80
CA ARG A 53 10.17 -7.91 -9.55
C ARG A 53 10.54 -7.55 -10.99
N ASN A 54 9.52 -7.43 -11.84
CA ASN A 54 9.62 -7.04 -13.25
C ASN A 54 10.55 -5.85 -13.56
N GLY A 55 10.55 -4.79 -12.74
CA GLY A 55 11.44 -3.64 -12.98
C GLY A 55 12.93 -3.93 -12.77
N ASN A 56 13.30 -5.10 -12.25
CA ASN A 56 14.68 -5.54 -12.03
C ASN A 56 15.11 -6.67 -12.98
N PHE A 57 14.28 -7.01 -13.98
CA PHE A 57 14.62 -8.00 -15.00
C PHE A 57 15.14 -7.32 -16.27
N MET A 58 16.24 -7.82 -16.80
CA MET A 58 16.65 -7.53 -18.19
C MET A 58 16.16 -8.67 -19.09
N LEU A 59 15.47 -8.31 -20.18
CA LEU A 59 14.85 -9.27 -21.10
C LEU A 59 15.53 -9.22 -22.48
N SER A 60 15.65 -10.39 -23.10
CA SER A 60 15.89 -10.57 -24.53
C SER A 60 14.75 -11.39 -25.15
N PRO A 61 14.70 -11.56 -26.49
CA PRO A 61 13.75 -12.47 -27.11
C PRO A 61 13.88 -13.94 -26.66
N GLN A 62 14.98 -14.31 -25.98
CA GLN A 62 15.23 -15.65 -25.44
C GLN A 62 14.82 -15.80 -23.97
N GLY A 63 14.43 -14.71 -23.30
CA GLY A 63 14.00 -14.72 -21.88
C GLY A 63 14.78 -13.73 -21.02
N ILE A 64 14.82 -14.00 -19.70
CA ILE A 64 15.55 -13.18 -18.73
C ILE A 64 17.06 -13.41 -18.91
N VAL A 65 17.81 -12.33 -19.15
CA VAL A 65 19.27 -12.35 -19.33
C VAL A 65 20.04 -11.82 -18.13
N ALA A 66 19.40 -11.02 -17.27
CA ALA A 66 19.98 -10.57 -16.01
C ALA A 66 18.89 -10.22 -14.99
N VAL A 67 19.25 -10.36 -13.71
CA VAL A 67 18.50 -9.85 -12.56
C VAL A 67 19.38 -8.79 -11.88
N LEU A 68 18.83 -7.59 -11.73
CA LEU A 68 19.52 -6.40 -11.23
C LEU A 68 19.15 -6.12 -9.77
N ASP A 69 19.93 -5.24 -9.13
CA ASP A 69 19.58 -4.62 -7.83
C ASP A 69 19.60 -5.56 -6.61
N TRP A 70 20.77 -6.19 -6.40
CA TRP A 70 21.02 -7.14 -5.31
C TRP A 70 21.37 -6.48 -3.95
N GLU A 71 21.19 -5.16 -3.80
CA GLU A 71 21.73 -4.41 -2.65
C GLU A 71 21.08 -4.78 -1.31
N ILE A 72 19.84 -5.29 -1.33
CA ILE A 72 19.08 -5.74 -0.16
C ILE A 72 18.96 -7.27 -0.05
N ALA A 73 19.78 -8.00 -0.81
CA ALA A 73 19.80 -9.46 -0.78
C ALA A 73 20.27 -10.00 0.58
N HIS A 74 19.73 -11.14 0.99
CA HIS A 74 20.00 -11.77 2.27
C HIS A 74 19.79 -13.29 2.22
N ILE A 75 20.09 -13.98 3.32
CA ILE A 75 19.73 -15.39 3.50
C ILE A 75 18.44 -15.46 4.31
N GLY A 76 17.40 -16.11 3.79
CA GLY A 76 16.08 -16.12 4.41
C GLY A 76 15.12 -17.12 3.76
N ASP A 77 13.83 -16.94 3.97
CA ASP A 77 12.79 -17.76 3.34
C ASP A 77 12.73 -17.49 1.82
N PRO A 78 12.96 -18.49 0.94
CA PRO A 78 12.89 -18.30 -0.52
C PRO A 78 11.52 -17.84 -1.03
N MET A 79 10.44 -18.15 -0.32
CA MET A 79 9.07 -17.75 -0.70
C MET A 79 8.88 -16.23 -0.64
N ARG A 80 9.79 -15.49 0.03
CA ARG A 80 9.82 -14.03 0.04
C ARG A 80 9.85 -13.44 -1.37
N ASP A 81 10.67 -13.99 -2.27
CA ASP A 81 10.79 -13.47 -3.64
C ASP A 81 9.55 -13.76 -4.49
N LEU A 82 8.93 -14.94 -4.29
CA LEU A 82 7.71 -15.31 -5.00
C LEU A 82 6.51 -14.48 -4.51
N GLY A 83 6.37 -14.29 -3.20
CA GLY A 83 5.33 -13.41 -2.64
C GLY A 83 5.55 -11.95 -3.05
N TRP A 84 6.80 -11.50 -3.16
CA TRP A 84 7.12 -10.14 -3.59
C TRP A 84 6.61 -9.86 -5.00
N ILE A 85 6.93 -10.69 -5.99
CA ILE A 85 6.47 -10.46 -7.37
C ILE A 85 4.93 -10.52 -7.52
N CYS A 86 4.24 -11.18 -6.59
CA CYS A 86 2.77 -11.25 -6.55
C CYS A 86 2.10 -10.00 -5.95
N THR A 87 2.88 -9.17 -5.23
CA THR A 87 2.38 -7.93 -4.63
C THR A 87 1.82 -7.00 -5.71
N ASN A 88 0.58 -6.53 -5.53
CA ASN A 88 -0.18 -5.80 -6.55
C ASN A 88 0.50 -4.50 -7.04
N SER A 89 1.31 -3.86 -6.18
CA SER A 89 2.16 -2.72 -6.54
C SER A 89 3.08 -2.97 -7.74
N TRP A 90 3.41 -4.23 -8.05
CA TRP A 90 4.31 -4.60 -9.16
C TRP A 90 3.59 -5.05 -10.43
N ARG A 91 2.25 -4.94 -10.46
CA ARG A 91 1.46 -5.25 -11.67
C ARG A 91 1.38 -4.08 -12.65
N PHE A 92 1.77 -2.87 -12.23
CA PHE A 92 1.74 -1.65 -13.05
C PHE A 92 0.38 -1.39 -13.73
N GLY A 93 -0.72 -1.74 -13.05
CA GLY A 93 -2.08 -1.54 -13.53
C GLY A 93 -2.63 -2.68 -14.41
N ALA A 94 -1.87 -3.76 -14.62
CA ALA A 94 -2.37 -4.99 -15.23
C ALA A 94 -3.11 -5.88 -14.20
N ASP A 95 -3.96 -6.77 -14.72
CA ASP A 95 -4.85 -7.59 -13.88
C ASP A 95 -4.19 -8.89 -13.38
N LEU A 96 -3.24 -9.44 -14.14
CA LEU A 96 -2.61 -10.73 -13.83
C LEU A 96 -1.79 -10.69 -12.54
N PRO A 97 -1.90 -11.70 -11.67
CA PRO A 97 -1.42 -11.60 -10.29
C PRO A 97 0.11 -11.54 -10.14
N VAL A 98 0.85 -12.21 -11.02
CA VAL A 98 2.31 -12.29 -10.96
C VAL A 98 2.91 -11.20 -11.83
N GLY A 99 3.40 -10.12 -11.21
CA GLY A 99 4.09 -9.01 -11.87
C GLY A 99 3.27 -8.30 -12.97
N GLY A 100 1.96 -8.57 -13.08
CA GLY A 100 1.10 -8.06 -14.15
C GLY A 100 1.13 -8.88 -15.45
N PHE A 101 1.81 -10.03 -15.49
CA PHE A 101 2.01 -10.79 -16.74
C PHE A 101 1.86 -12.32 -16.60
N GLY A 102 1.61 -12.86 -15.40
CA GLY A 102 1.46 -14.30 -15.19
C GLY A 102 0.44 -14.67 -14.12
N GLU A 103 0.03 -15.93 -14.15
CA GLU A 103 -0.83 -16.54 -13.14
C GLU A 103 -0.01 -17.19 -12.02
N TYR A 104 -0.58 -17.31 -10.82
CA TYR A 104 0.08 -17.98 -9.69
C TYR A 104 0.50 -19.41 -10.05
N GLU A 105 -0.36 -20.17 -10.73
CA GLU A 105 -0.10 -21.56 -11.11
C GLU A 105 1.09 -21.70 -12.06
N ASP A 106 1.32 -20.72 -12.94
CA ASP A 106 2.47 -20.74 -13.85
C ASP A 106 3.77 -20.45 -13.11
N LEU A 107 3.74 -19.50 -12.16
CA LEU A 107 4.88 -19.21 -11.30
C LEU A 107 5.24 -20.41 -10.43
N PHE A 108 4.25 -21.03 -9.80
CA PHE A 108 4.47 -22.16 -8.90
C PHE A 108 5.02 -23.35 -9.66
N ARG A 109 4.38 -23.75 -10.76
CA ARG A 109 4.85 -24.85 -11.60
C ARG A 109 6.29 -24.63 -12.06
N GLY A 110 6.62 -23.44 -12.55
CA GLY A 110 8.00 -23.12 -12.99
C GLY A 110 9.02 -23.17 -11.85
N TYR A 111 8.65 -22.72 -10.66
CA TYR A 111 9.51 -22.80 -9.47
C TYR A 111 9.74 -24.25 -9.02
N GLU A 112 8.67 -25.05 -8.95
CA GLU A 112 8.72 -26.45 -8.53
C GLU A 112 9.54 -27.31 -9.51
N GLU A 113 9.34 -27.11 -10.81
CA GLU A 113 10.11 -27.80 -11.87
C GLU A 113 11.61 -27.47 -11.80
N ALA A 114 11.96 -26.21 -11.52
CA ALA A 114 13.35 -25.76 -11.47
C ALA A 114 14.06 -26.11 -10.15
N SER A 115 13.36 -26.07 -9.03
CA SER A 115 13.93 -26.29 -7.69
C SER A 115 13.85 -27.74 -7.23
N GLY A 116 12.85 -28.50 -7.69
CA GLY A 116 12.48 -29.81 -7.13
C GLY A 116 11.76 -29.74 -5.78
N GLU A 117 11.44 -28.54 -5.28
CA GLU A 117 10.74 -28.30 -4.02
C GLU A 117 9.30 -27.81 -4.30
N LEU A 118 8.33 -28.29 -3.52
CA LEU A 118 6.93 -27.84 -3.65
C LEU A 118 6.74 -26.44 -3.09
N VAL A 119 5.89 -25.64 -3.73
CA VAL A 119 5.53 -24.31 -3.24
C VAL A 119 4.46 -24.42 -2.16
N ASP A 120 4.71 -23.78 -1.03
CA ASP A 120 3.72 -23.57 0.03
C ASP A 120 2.92 -22.28 -0.25
N ARG A 121 1.66 -22.44 -0.63
CA ARG A 121 0.76 -21.34 -1.00
C ARG A 121 0.44 -20.42 0.16
N ASP A 122 0.34 -20.94 1.38
CA ASP A 122 0.06 -20.12 2.56
C ASP A 122 1.27 -19.26 2.90
N ARG A 123 2.49 -19.79 2.69
CA ARG A 123 3.73 -18.99 2.77
C ARG A 123 3.82 -17.93 1.68
N ILE A 124 3.37 -18.22 0.45
CA ILE A 124 3.27 -17.18 -0.60
C ILE A 124 2.31 -16.08 -0.17
N LYS A 125 1.12 -16.44 0.33
CA LYS A 125 0.15 -15.45 0.85
C LYS A 125 0.75 -14.62 1.98
N PHE A 126 1.44 -15.24 2.93
CA PHE A 126 2.17 -14.54 4.00
C PHE A 126 3.15 -13.51 3.42
N TRP A 127 3.97 -13.91 2.45
CA TRP A 127 4.98 -13.02 1.86
C TRP A 127 4.41 -11.97 0.91
N GLU A 128 3.25 -12.21 0.30
CA GLU A 128 2.50 -11.20 -0.46
C GLU A 128 1.91 -10.14 0.48
N VAL A 129 1.29 -10.55 1.59
CA VAL A 129 0.81 -9.63 2.64
C VAL A 129 1.97 -8.84 3.24
N PHE A 130 3.09 -9.51 3.56
CA PHE A 130 4.31 -8.86 4.03
C PHE A 130 4.85 -7.87 2.98
N GLY A 131 4.80 -8.20 1.69
CA GLY A 131 5.19 -7.32 0.60
C GLY A 131 4.40 -6.01 0.62
N SER A 132 3.07 -6.08 0.65
CA SER A 132 2.23 -4.89 0.78
C SER A 132 2.48 -4.13 2.09
N PHE A 133 2.64 -4.82 3.22
CA PHE A 133 3.01 -4.19 4.50
C PHE A 133 4.33 -3.43 4.42
N TRP A 134 5.40 -4.08 3.95
CA TRP A 134 6.73 -3.51 3.81
C TRP A 134 6.75 -2.31 2.87
N TRP A 135 6.06 -2.42 1.73
CA TRP A 135 5.95 -1.31 0.78
C TRP A 135 5.11 -0.15 1.34
N SER A 136 4.05 -0.43 2.11
CA SER A 136 3.26 0.60 2.79
C SER A 136 4.11 1.46 3.73
N VAL A 137 4.96 0.81 4.54
CA VAL A 137 5.91 1.50 5.44
C VAL A 137 6.97 2.26 4.63
N GLY A 138 7.45 1.68 3.54
CA GLY A 138 8.36 2.33 2.59
C GLY A 138 7.78 3.63 2.01
N CYS A 139 6.52 3.60 1.57
CA CYS A 139 5.79 4.77 1.11
C CYS A 139 5.72 5.85 2.18
N LEU A 140 5.30 5.53 3.41
CA LEU A 140 5.25 6.52 4.49
C LEU A 140 6.64 7.13 4.79
N GLY A 141 7.70 6.34 4.67
CA GLY A 141 9.08 6.83 4.77
C GLY A 141 9.44 7.90 3.74
N MET A 142 8.75 7.97 2.59
CA MET A 142 8.96 9.03 1.60
C MET A 142 8.43 10.39 2.08
N ALA A 143 7.35 10.42 2.87
CA ALA A 143 6.89 11.65 3.49
C ALA A 143 7.90 12.18 4.51
N GLU A 144 8.51 11.27 5.27
CA GLU A 144 9.55 11.63 6.23
C GLU A 144 10.81 12.16 5.52
N HIS A 145 11.23 11.50 4.44
CA HIS A 145 12.33 11.99 3.62
C HIS A 145 12.01 13.37 2.99
N TYR A 146 10.77 13.62 2.58
CA TYR A 146 10.37 14.95 2.09
C TYR A 146 10.45 16.03 3.18
N ARG A 147 10.09 15.70 4.42
CA ARG A 147 10.13 16.63 5.56
C ARG A 147 11.55 16.97 5.98
N ASN A 148 12.35 15.92 6.21
CA ASN A 148 13.62 16.00 6.93
C ASN A 148 14.85 15.59 6.11
N GLY A 149 14.67 14.99 4.94
CA GLY A 149 15.75 14.59 4.03
C GLY A 149 16.25 15.73 3.12
N PRO A 150 17.38 15.49 2.42
CA PRO A 150 17.98 16.48 1.52
C PRO A 150 17.19 16.67 0.21
N ASP A 151 16.47 15.65 -0.26
CA ASP A 151 15.78 15.66 -1.56
C ASP A 151 14.26 15.85 -1.43
N LYS A 152 13.83 17.11 -1.48
CA LYS A 152 12.41 17.52 -1.34
C LYS A 152 11.67 17.57 -2.69
N THR A 153 11.70 16.49 -3.45
CA THR A 153 11.02 16.43 -4.77
C THR A 153 9.51 16.25 -4.65
N VAL A 154 8.76 16.72 -5.66
CA VAL A 154 7.27 16.60 -5.74
C VAL A 154 6.79 15.14 -5.75
N GLU A 155 7.66 14.20 -6.13
CA GLU A 155 7.36 12.77 -6.15
C GLU A 155 7.22 12.18 -4.76
N ARG A 156 8.01 12.65 -3.79
CA ARG A 156 8.10 12.02 -2.46
C ARG A 156 6.75 12.04 -1.73
N PRO A 157 6.01 13.16 -1.64
CA PRO A 157 4.67 13.14 -1.05
C PRO A 157 3.67 12.30 -1.86
N GLY A 158 3.77 12.33 -3.19
CA GLY A 158 2.93 11.51 -4.08
C GLY A 158 3.13 10.01 -3.84
N ILE A 159 4.37 9.56 -3.71
CA ILE A 159 4.71 8.17 -3.36
C ILE A 159 4.24 7.85 -1.94
N ALA A 160 4.32 8.80 -1.00
CA ALA A 160 3.85 8.56 0.36
C ALA A 160 2.34 8.25 0.44
N ARG A 161 1.53 8.91 -0.41
CA ARG A 161 0.09 8.60 -0.53
C ARG A 161 -0.19 7.20 -1.09
N ARG A 162 0.79 6.54 -1.73
CA ARG A 162 0.66 5.13 -2.17
C ARG A 162 0.64 4.13 -1.01
N SER A 163 0.84 4.56 0.23
CA SER A 163 0.62 3.70 1.40
C SER A 163 -0.80 3.12 1.42
N SER A 164 -1.82 3.86 0.95
CA SER A 164 -3.20 3.36 0.87
C SER A 164 -3.40 2.29 -0.21
N GLU A 165 -2.64 2.30 -1.32
CA GLU A 165 -2.61 1.22 -2.32
C GLU A 165 -2.24 -0.10 -1.62
N CYS A 166 -1.18 -0.04 -0.82
CA CYS A 166 -0.66 -1.19 -0.11
C CYS A 166 -1.61 -1.67 1.01
N GLN A 167 -2.22 -0.72 1.73
CA GLN A 167 -3.17 -1.06 2.79
C GLN A 167 -4.43 -1.72 2.21
N VAL A 168 -4.94 -1.27 1.05
CA VAL A 168 -6.13 -1.90 0.44
C VAL A 168 -5.82 -3.32 -0.05
N ASP A 169 -4.60 -3.60 -0.50
CA ASP A 169 -4.20 -4.97 -0.83
C ASP A 169 -4.25 -5.88 0.41
N CYS A 170 -3.71 -5.42 1.55
CA CYS A 170 -3.80 -6.17 2.81
C CYS A 170 -5.26 -6.38 3.24
N VAL A 171 -6.11 -5.36 3.09
CA VAL A 171 -7.55 -5.45 3.38
C VAL A 171 -8.22 -6.53 2.53
N ASN A 172 -7.92 -6.57 1.23
CA ASN A 172 -8.49 -7.57 0.32
C ASN A 172 -7.99 -8.99 0.60
N LEU A 173 -6.76 -9.14 1.09
CA LEU A 173 -6.16 -10.45 1.39
C LEU A 173 -6.57 -11.01 2.76
N LEU A 174 -6.85 -10.14 3.73
CA LEU A 174 -7.05 -10.52 5.14
C LEU A 174 -8.47 -10.35 5.65
N ILE A 175 -9.20 -9.32 5.19
CA ILE A 175 -10.52 -8.97 5.72
C ILE A 175 -11.50 -8.66 4.56
N PRO A 176 -11.82 -9.66 3.71
CA PRO A 176 -12.78 -9.50 2.63
C PRO A 176 -14.18 -9.12 3.18
N GLY A 177 -14.97 -8.41 2.38
CA GLY A 177 -16.32 -7.99 2.76
C GLY A 177 -16.85 -6.83 1.92
N THR A 178 -18.01 -6.32 2.30
CA THR A 178 -18.64 -5.17 1.63
C THR A 178 -18.00 -3.85 2.07
N VAL A 179 -18.21 -2.81 1.26
CA VAL A 179 -17.78 -1.44 1.53
C VAL A 179 -18.88 -0.47 1.14
N ASP A 180 -19.12 0.54 1.97
CA ASP A 180 -20.04 1.64 1.69
C ASP A 180 -19.21 2.86 1.31
N LEU A 181 -19.22 3.19 0.00
CA LEU A 181 -18.46 4.33 -0.47
C LEU A 181 -19.04 5.65 0.04
N VAL A 182 -18.14 6.54 0.40
CA VAL A 182 -18.42 7.95 0.68
C VAL A 182 -18.91 8.58 -0.64
N PRO A 183 -20.14 9.14 -0.67
CA PRO A 183 -20.61 9.85 -1.85
C PRO A 183 -19.79 11.12 -2.05
N ALA A 184 -19.48 11.44 -3.32
CA ALA A 184 -18.90 12.74 -3.64
C ALA A 184 -19.91 13.82 -3.24
N THR A 185 -19.48 14.77 -2.43
CA THR A 185 -20.28 15.97 -2.16
C THR A 185 -19.95 16.98 -3.25
N PRO A 186 -20.88 17.27 -4.19
CA PRO A 186 -20.66 18.31 -5.17
C PRO A 186 -20.66 19.67 -4.45
N SER A 187 -19.65 20.49 -4.75
CA SER A 187 -19.46 21.85 -4.24
C SER A 187 -18.77 21.95 -2.88
N PHE A 188 -17.59 22.57 -2.87
CA PHE A 188 -17.07 23.17 -1.64
C PHE A 188 -17.90 24.38 -1.29
N SER A 189 -18.22 24.46 0.00
CA SER A 189 -18.75 25.63 0.73
C SER A 189 -17.86 26.90 0.68
N SER A 190 -17.07 27.09 -0.38
CA SER A 190 -16.33 28.32 -0.60
C SER A 190 -17.31 29.40 -1.06
N ILE A 191 -17.61 30.34 -0.17
CA ILE A 191 -18.32 31.58 -0.52
C ILE A 191 -17.42 32.46 -1.42
N ASP A 192 -16.11 32.21 -1.40
CA ASP A 192 -15.12 32.95 -2.16
C ASP A 192 -15.16 32.62 -3.65
N MET A 193 -14.90 33.65 -4.47
CA MET A 193 -14.81 33.58 -5.93
C MET A 193 -13.41 34.09 -6.37
N PRO A 194 -12.58 33.27 -7.05
CA PRO A 194 -12.80 31.85 -7.35
C PRO A 194 -12.72 30.96 -6.09
N SER A 195 -13.38 29.81 -6.16
CA SER A 195 -13.33 28.77 -5.15
C SER A 195 -11.96 28.08 -5.08
N VAL A 196 -11.67 27.42 -3.95
CA VAL A 196 -10.40 26.69 -3.76
C VAL A 196 -10.22 25.58 -4.79
N ASP A 197 -11.27 24.85 -5.13
CA ASP A 197 -11.21 23.79 -6.14
C ASP A 197 -11.02 24.34 -7.57
N GLU A 198 -11.54 25.52 -7.89
CA GLU A 198 -11.23 26.21 -9.15
C GLU A 198 -9.75 26.62 -9.24
N LEU A 199 -9.16 27.12 -8.15
CA LEU A 199 -7.73 27.44 -8.09
C LEU A 199 -6.86 26.20 -8.32
N VAL A 200 -7.18 25.09 -7.65
CA VAL A 200 -6.46 23.82 -7.79
C VAL A 200 -6.65 23.24 -9.20
N THR A 201 -7.87 23.29 -9.74
CA THR A 201 -8.21 22.83 -11.08
C THR A 201 -7.43 23.60 -12.14
N SER A 202 -7.38 24.94 -12.04
CA SER A 202 -6.64 25.78 -12.97
C SER A 202 -5.16 25.39 -13.06
N VAL A 203 -4.50 25.19 -11.92
CA VAL A 203 -3.07 24.80 -11.89
C VAL A 203 -2.88 23.39 -12.46
N ARG A 204 -3.77 22.45 -12.12
CA ARG A 204 -3.71 21.08 -12.65
C ARG A 204 -3.84 21.07 -14.17
N ASP A 205 -4.77 21.83 -14.70
CA ASP A 205 -5.06 21.87 -16.13
C ASP A 205 -3.90 22.50 -16.90
N PHE A 206 -3.31 23.60 -16.38
CA PHE A 206 -2.08 24.18 -16.93
C PHE A 206 -0.92 23.17 -16.97
N LEU A 207 -0.71 22.41 -15.89
CA LEU A 207 0.34 21.38 -15.85
C LEU A 207 0.12 20.29 -16.92
N ARG A 208 -1.13 19.89 -17.15
CA ARG A 208 -1.47 18.80 -18.09
C ARG A 208 -1.53 19.24 -19.54
N GLN A 209 -2.04 20.42 -19.80
CA GLN A 209 -2.35 20.90 -21.15
C GLN A 209 -1.15 21.65 -21.72
N ASP A 210 -0.57 22.56 -20.96
CA ASP A 210 0.50 23.43 -21.43
C ASP A 210 1.87 22.84 -21.12
N VAL A 211 2.19 22.62 -19.83
CA VAL A 211 3.54 22.21 -19.43
C VAL A 211 3.91 20.83 -20.00
N MET A 212 2.99 19.87 -19.95
CA MET A 212 3.23 18.55 -20.53
C MET A 212 3.24 18.55 -22.07
N ALA A 213 2.60 19.50 -22.75
CA ALA A 213 2.70 19.61 -24.21
C ALA A 213 4.04 20.21 -24.65
N GLU A 214 4.59 21.12 -23.86
CA GLU A 214 5.83 21.85 -24.19
C GLU A 214 7.11 21.20 -23.67
N THR A 215 7.01 20.17 -22.82
CA THR A 215 8.17 19.51 -22.21
C THR A 215 8.25 18.03 -22.50
N THR A 216 9.45 17.46 -22.44
CA THR A 216 9.70 16.02 -22.51
C THR A 216 10.63 15.58 -21.37
N GLY A 217 10.85 14.26 -21.20
CA GLY A 217 11.76 13.75 -20.18
C GLY A 217 11.35 14.10 -18.75
N ARG A 218 12.32 14.47 -17.91
CA ARG A 218 12.11 14.69 -16.46
C ARG A 218 11.10 15.80 -16.15
N PRO A 219 11.17 17.01 -16.74
CA PRO A 219 10.17 18.05 -16.48
C PRO A 219 8.73 17.61 -16.79
N ASN A 220 8.52 16.93 -17.92
CA ASN A 220 7.21 16.39 -18.29
C ASN A 220 6.68 15.39 -17.27
N PHE A 221 7.55 14.48 -16.82
CA PHE A 221 7.22 13.50 -15.79
C PHE A 221 6.87 14.19 -14.46
N LEU A 222 7.63 15.19 -14.02
CA LEU A 222 7.33 15.93 -12.79
C LEU A 222 6.02 16.72 -12.90
N ALA A 223 5.69 17.27 -14.07
CA ALA A 223 4.40 17.93 -14.31
C ALA A 223 3.24 16.93 -14.19
N ARG A 224 3.40 15.71 -14.71
CA ARG A 224 2.41 14.64 -14.53
C ARG A 224 2.22 14.28 -13.07
N VAL A 225 3.31 14.09 -12.32
CA VAL A 225 3.29 13.79 -10.88
C VAL A 225 2.59 14.91 -10.10
N ALA A 226 2.94 16.16 -10.37
CA ALA A 226 2.29 17.32 -9.75
C ALA A 226 0.79 17.36 -10.05
N SER A 227 0.38 17.12 -11.31
CA SER A 227 -1.04 17.09 -11.70
C SER A 227 -1.82 15.98 -10.98
N ASN A 228 -1.19 14.82 -10.76
CA ASN A 228 -1.80 13.70 -10.03
C ASN A 228 -1.96 14.03 -8.55
N SER A 229 -0.99 14.74 -7.94
CA SER A 229 -1.11 15.23 -6.57
C SER A 229 -2.26 16.23 -6.41
N LEU A 230 -2.48 17.12 -7.39
CA LEU A 230 -3.62 18.05 -7.37
C LEU A 230 -4.97 17.33 -7.53
N ASP A 231 -5.01 16.26 -8.32
CA ASP A 231 -6.17 15.38 -8.41
C ASP A 231 -6.50 14.70 -7.07
N ILE A 232 -5.48 14.31 -6.28
CA ILE A 232 -5.68 13.82 -4.91
C ILE A 232 -6.28 14.94 -4.04
N VAL A 233 -5.75 16.16 -4.12
CA VAL A 233 -6.28 17.31 -3.35
C VAL A 233 -7.74 17.58 -3.69
N LEU A 234 -8.12 17.58 -4.97
CA LEU A 234 -9.52 17.78 -5.38
C LEU A 234 -10.46 16.71 -4.82
N ARG A 235 -10.01 15.45 -4.76
CA ARG A 235 -10.78 14.36 -4.13
C ARG A 235 -10.78 14.45 -2.61
N GLU A 236 -9.68 14.83 -2.00
CA GLU A 236 -9.58 15.05 -0.55
C GLU A 236 -10.53 16.16 -0.11
N LEU A 237 -10.63 17.23 -0.89
CA LEU A 237 -11.66 18.23 -0.72
C LEU A 237 -13.02 17.50 -0.81
N SER A 238 -13.39 16.93 -1.96
CA SER A 238 -14.75 16.39 -2.23
C SER A 238 -15.25 15.29 -1.30
N LEU A 239 -14.36 14.40 -0.86
CA LEU A 239 -14.69 13.17 -0.13
C LEU A 239 -14.18 13.19 1.32
N GLY A 240 -13.12 13.95 1.63
CA GLY A 240 -12.42 13.92 2.91
C GLY A 240 -13.30 14.24 4.11
N PRO A 241 -14.13 15.30 4.11
CA PRO A 241 -14.97 15.64 5.25
C PRO A 241 -15.93 14.53 5.67
N GLU A 242 -16.69 13.97 4.72
CA GLU A 242 -17.62 12.88 4.98
C GLU A 242 -16.87 11.57 5.31
N HIS A 243 -15.73 11.32 4.67
CA HIS A 243 -14.87 10.19 5.01
C HIS A 243 -14.41 10.23 6.47
N GLN A 244 -13.92 11.37 6.94
CA GLN A 244 -13.47 11.59 8.31
C GLN A 244 -14.62 11.54 9.31
N ALA A 245 -15.79 12.09 8.97
CA ALA A 245 -16.98 12.04 9.81
C ALA A 245 -17.44 10.59 10.03
N ARG A 246 -17.56 9.80 8.96
CA ARG A 246 -17.92 8.36 9.07
C ARG A 246 -16.86 7.54 9.79
N GLU A 247 -15.59 7.86 9.59
CA GLU A 247 -14.50 7.21 10.35
C GLU A 247 -14.62 7.49 11.84
N HIS A 248 -14.83 8.76 12.21
CA HIS A 248 -15.04 9.20 13.58
C HIS A 248 -16.20 8.46 14.23
N GLU A 249 -17.37 8.42 13.60
CA GLU A 249 -18.54 7.69 14.10
C GLU A 249 -18.25 6.20 14.36
N ARG A 250 -17.54 5.54 13.44
CA ARG A 250 -17.13 4.13 13.62
C ARG A 250 -16.16 3.97 14.79
N LEU A 251 -15.19 4.86 14.95
CA LEU A 251 -14.23 4.81 16.05
C LEU A 251 -14.89 5.10 17.41
N VAL A 252 -15.79 6.07 17.48
CA VAL A 252 -16.58 6.38 18.69
C VAL A 252 -17.34 5.14 19.13
N ARG A 253 -18.02 4.46 18.20
CA ARG A 253 -18.75 3.22 18.47
C ARG A 253 -17.83 2.10 18.94
N LEU A 254 -16.71 1.87 18.23
CA LEU A 254 -15.78 0.78 18.50
C LEU A 254 -15.04 0.94 19.83
N LEU A 255 -14.68 2.18 20.20
CA LEU A 255 -13.83 2.48 21.35
C LEU A 255 -14.59 3.04 22.56
N GLY A 256 -15.86 3.40 22.40
CA GLY A 256 -16.69 3.99 23.44
C GLY A 256 -16.14 5.33 23.95
N SER A 257 -15.65 6.19 23.06
CA SER A 257 -15.04 7.49 23.40
C SER A 257 -15.44 8.58 22.42
N GLU A 258 -15.64 9.80 22.92
CA GLU A 258 -16.03 10.99 22.15
C GLU A 258 -14.84 11.90 21.77
N GLU A 259 -13.61 11.40 21.88
CA GLU A 259 -12.41 12.14 21.48
C GLU A 259 -12.40 12.44 19.97
N ASP A 260 -11.51 13.33 19.54
CA ASP A 260 -11.32 13.59 18.11
C ASP A 260 -10.75 12.38 17.35
N VAL A 261 -10.91 12.39 16.02
CA VAL A 261 -10.52 11.26 15.15
C VAL A 261 -9.04 10.89 15.28
N LEU A 262 -8.15 11.87 15.51
CA LEU A 262 -6.71 11.60 15.62
C LEU A 262 -6.39 10.88 16.93
N ALA A 263 -6.98 11.34 18.04
CA ALA A 263 -6.86 10.69 19.34
C ALA A 263 -7.44 9.27 19.31
N LEU A 264 -8.61 9.08 18.69
CA LEU A 264 -9.23 7.76 18.53
C LEU A 264 -8.39 6.81 17.67
N ARG A 265 -7.79 7.28 16.56
CA ARG A 265 -6.85 6.48 15.77
C ARG A 265 -5.67 6.01 16.60
N TRP A 266 -5.09 6.87 17.43
CA TRP A 266 -4.01 6.48 18.35
C TRP A 266 -4.46 5.48 19.40
N ARG A 267 -5.67 5.63 19.96
CA ARG A 267 -6.22 4.64 20.88
C ARG A 267 -6.39 3.28 20.23
N LEU A 268 -6.90 3.22 19.01
CA LEU A 268 -7.02 1.97 18.25
C LEU A 268 -5.65 1.34 17.96
N VAL A 269 -4.68 2.14 17.51
CA VAL A 269 -3.29 1.69 17.29
C VAL A 269 -2.69 1.09 18.56
N ASN A 270 -2.85 1.76 19.71
CA ASN A 270 -2.34 1.26 20.98
C ASN A 270 -3.07 -0.01 21.42
N ALA A 271 -4.39 -0.09 21.20
CA ALA A 271 -5.19 -1.27 21.49
C ALA A 271 -4.79 -2.48 20.63
N LEU A 272 -4.44 -2.24 19.36
CA LEU A 272 -3.86 -3.25 18.49
C LEU A 272 -2.52 -3.70 19.05
N ARG A 273 -1.56 -2.79 19.27
CA ARG A 273 -0.20 -3.09 19.75
C ARG A 273 -0.16 -3.87 21.06
N ASN A 274 -0.99 -3.48 22.04
CA ASN A 274 -1.04 -4.14 23.35
C ASN A 274 -1.98 -5.35 23.38
N LYS A 275 -2.55 -5.74 22.24
CA LYS A 275 -3.47 -6.88 22.06
C LYS A 275 -4.76 -6.79 22.90
N SER A 276 -5.18 -5.58 23.32
CA SER A 276 -6.45 -5.38 24.04
C SER A 276 -7.68 -5.47 23.13
N ILE A 277 -7.50 -5.33 21.81
CA ILE A 277 -8.53 -5.67 20.82
C ILE A 277 -8.08 -6.89 20.01
N ASN A 278 -8.99 -7.86 19.82
CA ASN A 278 -8.71 -9.06 19.03
C ASN A 278 -8.83 -8.76 17.51
N LEU A 279 -7.99 -9.40 16.69
CA LEU A 279 -8.03 -9.24 15.23
C LEU A 279 -9.30 -9.82 14.60
N ASP A 280 -9.91 -10.82 15.25
CA ASP A 280 -11.18 -11.43 14.82
C ASP A 280 -12.43 -10.57 15.13
N ASN A 281 -12.25 -9.42 15.79
CA ASN A 281 -13.35 -8.52 16.10
C ASN A 281 -13.97 -7.98 14.79
N VAL A 282 -15.23 -8.34 14.54
CA VAL A 282 -15.94 -8.00 13.30
C VAL A 282 -16.07 -6.49 13.10
N GLU A 283 -16.35 -5.72 14.17
CA GLU A 283 -16.48 -4.27 14.09
C GLU A 283 -15.14 -3.59 13.75
N LEU A 284 -14.03 -4.11 14.29
CA LEU A 284 -12.68 -3.68 13.93
C LEU A 284 -12.39 -3.95 12.45
N GLN A 285 -12.63 -5.17 11.98
CA GLN A 285 -12.39 -5.54 10.58
C GLN A 285 -13.25 -4.69 9.63
N GLN A 286 -14.53 -4.50 9.95
CA GLN A 286 -15.41 -3.62 9.19
C GLN A 286 -14.91 -2.17 9.21
N HIS A 287 -14.49 -1.64 10.37
CA HIS A 287 -13.92 -0.30 10.46
C HIS A 287 -12.70 -0.13 9.56
N LEU A 288 -11.72 -1.04 9.66
CA LEU A 288 -10.48 -1.00 8.87
C LEU A 288 -10.77 -1.05 7.37
N ARG A 289 -11.65 -1.98 6.94
CA ARG A 289 -12.05 -2.11 5.54
C ARG A 289 -12.71 -0.83 5.02
N GLN A 290 -13.70 -0.31 5.73
CA GLN A 290 -14.42 0.90 5.35
C GLN A 290 -13.50 2.11 5.27
N THR A 291 -12.56 2.26 6.22
CA THR A 291 -11.61 3.37 6.25
C THR A 291 -10.60 3.27 5.10
N VAL A 292 -9.94 2.13 4.93
CA VAL A 292 -8.89 1.97 3.93
C VAL A 292 -9.43 2.03 2.50
N VAL A 293 -10.56 1.38 2.21
CA VAL A 293 -11.13 1.38 0.85
C VAL A 293 -11.62 2.76 0.44
N ASN A 294 -12.21 3.53 1.36
CA ASN A 294 -12.57 4.92 1.09
C ASN A 294 -11.36 5.84 0.96
N GLN A 295 -10.26 5.59 1.71
CA GLN A 295 -9.02 6.36 1.56
C GLN A 295 -8.37 6.15 0.19
N ILE A 296 -8.32 4.91 -0.33
CA ILE A 296 -7.78 4.68 -1.68
C ILE A 296 -8.67 5.27 -2.78
N ALA A 297 -9.99 5.42 -2.55
CA ALA A 297 -10.86 6.16 -3.47
C ALA A 297 -10.45 7.64 -3.62
N ILE A 298 -9.88 8.23 -2.56
CA ILE A 298 -9.29 9.57 -2.57
C ILE A 298 -7.90 9.55 -3.22
N ASP A 299 -7.05 8.59 -2.84
CA ASP A 299 -5.64 8.59 -3.27
C ASP A 299 -5.46 8.14 -4.73
N GLN A 300 -6.05 7.01 -5.08
CA GLN A 300 -5.87 6.39 -6.38
C GLN A 300 -7.07 5.49 -6.75
N PRO A 301 -8.21 6.06 -7.18
CA PRO A 301 -9.41 5.30 -7.52
C PRO A 301 -9.25 4.40 -8.75
N LYS A 302 -8.13 4.52 -9.47
CA LYS A 302 -7.80 3.65 -10.62
C LYS A 302 -6.98 2.43 -10.22
N TYR A 303 -6.53 2.35 -8.97
CA TYR A 303 -5.72 1.23 -8.48
C TYR A 303 -6.53 -0.07 -8.58
N THR A 304 -5.91 -1.14 -9.06
CA THR A 304 -6.53 -2.47 -9.19
C THR A 304 -7.00 -3.00 -7.84
N GLY A 305 -6.28 -2.72 -6.74
CA GLY A 305 -6.70 -3.10 -5.39
C GLY A 305 -8.00 -2.42 -4.94
N PHE A 306 -8.28 -1.20 -5.40
CA PHE A 306 -9.57 -0.55 -5.16
C PHE A 306 -10.70 -1.26 -5.90
N LYS A 307 -10.51 -1.62 -7.17
CA LYS A 307 -11.51 -2.37 -7.95
C LYS A 307 -11.81 -3.73 -7.31
N ARG A 308 -10.77 -4.45 -6.88
CA ARG A 308 -10.90 -5.76 -6.20
C ARG A 308 -11.65 -5.68 -4.86
N ALA A 309 -11.73 -4.49 -4.23
CA ALA A 309 -12.49 -4.34 -3.00
C ALA A 309 -14.01 -4.58 -3.20
N PHE A 310 -14.50 -4.49 -4.44
CA PHE A 310 -15.90 -4.71 -4.80
C PHE A 310 -16.21 -6.12 -5.30
N ASP A 311 -15.19 -6.95 -5.55
CA ASP A 311 -15.39 -8.35 -5.98
C ASP A 311 -16.10 -9.20 -4.90
N TYR A 312 -16.14 -8.70 -3.66
CA TYR A 312 -16.78 -9.33 -2.50
C TYR A 312 -18.19 -8.79 -2.20
N ALA A 313 -18.76 -7.99 -3.10
CA ALA A 313 -20.13 -7.49 -2.99
C ALA A 313 -21.11 -8.50 -3.62
N GLU A 314 -21.45 -9.55 -2.88
CA GLU A 314 -22.61 -10.42 -3.12
C GLU A 314 -23.49 -10.50 -1.88
#